data_AF-T0BJM2-F1
#
_entry.id   AF-T0BJM2-F1
#
_cell.length_a   1.000
_cell.length_b   1.000
_cell.length_c   1.000
_cell.angle_alpha   90.00
_cell.angle_beta   90.00
_cell.angle_gamma   90.00
#
_symmetry.space_group_name_H-M   'P 1'
#
loop_
_entity.id
_entity.type
_entity.pdbx_description
1 polymer ?
#
loop_
_entity_poly.entity_id
_entity_poly.type
_entity_poly.pdbx_seq_one_letter_code
_entity_poly.pdbx_strand_id
1 'polypeptide(L)' 'MQHALDLFLVLVTGVLFVLLVRIRPGGKPLSKRKAAGLLIVGFIIGVIFVTTNSLYVTPTGL' A
#
# COMPACT_ATOMS: atom_id res chain seq x y z
N MET A 1 12.34 4.66 14.97
CA MET A 1 11.28 5.51 14.38
C MET A 1 11.04 5.16 12.92
N GLN A 2 12.09 4.96 12.11
CA GLN A 2 11.96 4.63 10.69
C GLN A 2 11.10 3.37 10.41
N HIS A 3 11.38 2.25 11.07
CA HIS A 3 10.56 1.04 10.93
C HIS A 3 9.07 1.21 11.31
N ALA A 4 8.76 2.13 12.22
CA ALA A 4 7.38 2.41 12.62
C ALA A 4 6.65 3.21 11.53
N LEU A 5 7.35 4.16 10.89
CA LEU A 5 6.82 4.91 9.75
C LEU A 5 6.65 4.02 8.52
N ASP A 6 7.58 3.11 8.27
CA ASP A 6 7.50 2.13 7.18
C ASP A 6 6.28 1.22 7.36
N LEU A 7 6.10 0.66 8.56
CA LEU A 7 4.94 -0.16 8.87
C LEU A 7 3.63 0.61 8.73
N PHE A 8 3.59 1.86 9.19
CA PHE A 8 2.43 2.73 9.02
C PHE A 8 2.11 2.97 7.54
N LEU A 9 3.13 3.24 6.72
CA LEU A 9 2.96 3.49 5.29
C LEU A 9 2.43 2.25 4.55
N VAL A 10 2.91 1.05 4.90
CA VAL A 10 2.40 -0.22 4.36
C VAL A 10 0.92 -0.40 4.73
N LEU A 11 0.54 -0.17 5.99
CA LEU A 11 -0.84 -0.29 6.46
C LEU A 11 -1.76 0.68 5.73
N VAL A 12 -1.36 1.95 5.64
CA VAL A 12 -2.13 3.00 4.94
C VAL A 12 -2.30 2.65 3.46
N THR A 13 -1.23 2.21 2.80
CA THR A 13 -1.27 1.81 1.38
C THR A 13 -2.27 0.69 1.14
N GLY A 14 -2.26 -0.35 1.99
CA GLY A 14 -3.20 -1.46 1.89
C GLY A 14 -4.66 -1.04 2.06
N VAL A 15 -4.94 -0.20 3.06
CA VAL A 15 -6.30 0.31 3.32
C VAL A 15 -6.77 1.21 2.18
N LEU A 16 -5.95 2.15 1.73
CA LEU A 16 -6.27 3.05 0.62
C LEU A 16 -6.53 2.27 -0.67
N PHE A 17 -5.75 1.24 -0.96
CA PHE A 17 -5.94 0.41 -2.15
C PHE A 17 -7.32 -0.27 -2.14
N VAL A 18 -7.72 -0.87 -1.03
CA VAL A 18 -9.05 -1.48 -0.90
C VAL A 18 -10.17 -0.44 -1.04
N LEU A 19 -10.01 0.74 -0.42
CA LEU A 19 -10.97 1.82 -0.52
C LEU A 19 -11.13 2.32 -1.96
N LEU A 20 -10.02 2.53 -2.68
CA LEU A 20 -10.01 2.96 -4.08
C LEU A 20 -10.77 1.98 -4.99
N VAL A 21 -10.54 0.68 -4.82
CA VAL A 21 -11.27 -0.33 -5.62
C VAL A 21 -12.76 -0.35 -5.25
N ARG A 22 -13.10 -0.09 -3.98
CA ARG A 22 -14.49 -0.07 -3.51
C ARG A 22 -15.28 1.13 -4.01
N ILE A 23 -14.67 2.30 -4.14
CA ILE A 23 -15.34 3.53 -4.61
C ILE A 23 -15.36 3.66 -6.15
N ARG A 24 -14.73 2.72 -6.87
CA ARG A 24 -14.64 2.76 -8.33
C ARG A 24 -16.04 2.89 -8.98
N PRO A 25 -16.28 3.89 -9.83
CA PRO A 25 -17.51 4.03 -10.60
C PRO A 25 -17.76 2.79 -11.48
N GLY A 26 -18.97 2.24 -11.43
CA GLY A 26 -19.32 1.02 -12.18
C GLY A 26 -18.73 -0.28 -11.62
N GLY A 27 -18.10 -0.25 -10.44
CA GLY A 27 -17.61 -1.44 -9.75
C GLY A 27 -18.73 -2.31 -9.19
N LYS A 28 -18.59 -3.64 -9.28
CA LYS A 28 -19.49 -4.58 -8.59
C LYS A 28 -19.21 -4.55 -7.08
N PRO A 29 -20.21 -4.84 -6.22
CA PRO A 29 -20.02 -4.93 -4.79
C PRO A 29 -18.90 -5.92 -4.44
N LEU A 30 -18.00 -5.49 -3.56
CA LEU A 30 -16.83 -6.26 -3.18
C LEU A 30 -17.16 -7.19 -2.02
N SER A 31 -17.00 -8.51 -2.23
CA SER A 31 -17.18 -9.48 -1.15
C SER A 31 -16.03 -9.39 -0.14
N LYS A 32 -16.29 -9.76 1.12
CA LYS A 32 -15.28 -9.71 2.20
C LYS A 32 -14.00 -10.47 1.85
N ARG A 33 -14.11 -11.61 1.16
CA ARG A 33 -12.96 -12.41 0.69
C ARG A 33 -12.13 -11.67 -0.36
N LYS A 34 -12.79 -11.00 -1.32
CA LYS A 34 -12.10 -10.20 -2.34
C LYS A 34 -11.44 -8.96 -1.72
N ALA A 35 -12.08 -8.34 -0.72
CA ALA A 35 -11.51 -7.21 0.00
C ALA A 35 -10.24 -7.61 0.78
N ALA A 36 -10.26 -8.77 1.44
CA ALA A 36 -9.07 -9.31 2.09
C ALA A 36 -7.93 -9.61 1.09
N GLY A 37 -8.26 -10.19 -0.07
CA GLY A 37 -7.28 -10.39 -1.15
C GLY A 37 -6.67 -9.08 -1.65
N LEU A 38 -7.48 -8.05 -1.85
CA LEU A 38 -6.99 -6.72 -2.24
C LEU A 38 -6.15 -6.06 -1.15
N LEU A 39 -6.48 -6.28 0.13
CA LEU A 39 -5.67 -5.79 1.25
C LEU A 39 -4.27 -6.39 1.22
N ILE A 40 -4.16 -7.70 0.99
CA ILE A 40 -2.89 -8.41 0.86
C ILE A 40 -2.08 -7.85 -0.32
N VAL A 41 -2.72 -7.64 -1.48
CA VAL A 41 -2.07 -7.03 -2.65
C VAL A 41 -1.55 -5.64 -2.31
N GLY A 42 -2.35 -4.80 -1.63
CA GLY A 42 -1.94 -3.47 -1.22
C GLY A 42 -0.76 -3.48 -0.23
N PHE A 43 -0.69 -4.46 0.67
CA PHE A 43 0.47 -4.64 1.55
C PHE A 43 1.73 -5.07 0.78
N ILE A 44 1.61 -5.98 -0.18
CA ILE A 44 2.74 -6.38 -1.04
C ILE A 44 3.29 -5.16 -1.78
N ILE A 45 2.40 -4.32 -2.33
CA ILE A 45 2.78 -3.06 -2.99
C ILE A 45 3.50 -2.14 -2.00
N GLY A 46 2.95 -1.93 -0.81
CA GLY A 46 3.56 -1.10 0.23
C GLY A 46 4.96 -1.58 0.62
N VAL A 47 5.15 -2.89 0.79
CA VAL A 47 6.46 -3.49 1.09
C VAL A 47 7.44 -3.24 -0.05
N ILE A 48 7.02 -3.40 -1.30
CA ILE A 48 7.86 -3.09 -2.47
C ILE A 48 8.33 -1.63 -2.39
N PHE A 49 7.42 -0.68 -2.19
CA PHE A 49 7.78 0.75 -2.07
C PHE A 49 8.80 1.03 -0.98
N VAL A 50 8.65 0.44 0.20
CA VAL A 50 9.62 0.63 1.30
C VAL A 50 10.97 0.02 0.94
N THR A 51 10.98 -1.20 0.39
CA THR A 51 12.23 -1.90 0.04
C THR A 51 12.98 -1.27 -1.14
N THR A 52 12.25 -0.66 -2.08
CA THR A 52 12.83 0.01 -3.25
C THR A 52 13.07 1.50 -3.02
N ASN A 53 12.68 2.05 -1.87
CA ASN A 53 12.89 3.46 -1.54
C ASN A 53 14.36 3.87 -1.72
N SER A 54 15.31 2.97 -1.38
CA SER A 54 16.75 3.16 -1.58
C SER A 54 17.17 3.44 -3.03
N LEU A 55 16.37 3.03 -4.03
CA LEU A 55 16.59 3.35 -5.43
C LEU A 55 16.26 4.81 -5.77
N TYR A 56 15.40 5.44 -4.97
CA TYR A 56 14.89 6.79 -5.20
C TYR A 56 15.49 7.82 -4.25
N VAL A 57 16.16 7.39 -3.18
CA VAL A 57 17.00 8.28 -2.37
C VAL A 57 18.23 8.63 -3.20
N THR A 58 18.17 9.75 -3.91
CA THR A 58 19.40 10.39 -4.41
C THR A 58 20.25 10.69 -3.18
N PRO A 59 21.52 10.26 -3.11
CA PRO A 59 22.41 10.66 -2.02
C PRO A 59 22.57 12.18 -2.16
N THR A 60 21.77 12.95 -1.43
CA THR A 60 22.07 14.35 -1.20
C THR A 60 23.34 14.34 -0.37
N GLY A 61 24.48 14.56 -1.02
CA GLY A 61 25.80 14.66 -0.41
C GLY A 61 25.93 15.92 0.46
N LEU A 62 25.03 16.06 1.42
CA LEU A 62 25.08 16.99 2.53
C LEU A 62 25.44 16.21 3.80
#